data_AF-A0A1Y2M5L8-F1
#
_entry.id   AF-A0A1Y2M5L8-F1
#
_cell.length_a   1.000
_cell.length_b   1.000
_cell.length_c   1.000
_cell.angle_alpha   90.00
_cell.angle_beta   90.00
_cell.angle_gamma   90.00
#
_symmetry.space_group_name_H-M   'P 1'
#
loop_
_entity.id
_entity.type
_entity.pdbx_description
1 polymer ?
#
loop_
_entity_poly.entity_id
_entity_poly.type
_entity_poly.pdbx_seq_one_letter_code
_entity_poly.pdbx_strand_id
1 'polypeptide(L)'
;MTGMKFTKDAVTDQMRQGITNSTLFCLGVALLEIAYWSPIEEKATEDDEGNPVLTARRLQKDRAPPLGLEFQSIVKRCLSCDFGFGDQLSETGLQSAVYTNVACELEGLIAKFIKLGIK
;
A
#
# COMPACT_ATOMS: atom_id res chain seq x y z
N MET A 1 7.66 -24.57 9.77
CA MET A 1 7.94 -23.39 8.93
C MET A 1 7.43 -23.69 7.53
N THR A 2 6.16 -23.42 7.25
CA THR A 2 5.54 -23.74 5.97
C THR A 2 5.81 -22.59 5.01
N GLY A 3 6.78 -22.78 4.12
CA GLY A 3 7.08 -21.83 3.05
C GLY A 3 5.89 -21.70 2.12
N MET A 4 5.39 -20.47 1.98
CA MET A 4 4.33 -20.09 1.06
C MET A 4 4.86 -20.28 -0.37
N LYS A 5 4.34 -21.30 -1.06
CA LYS A 5 4.71 -21.58 -2.45
C LYS A 5 3.99 -20.59 -3.36
N PHE A 6 4.71 -19.60 -3.88
CA PHE A 6 4.26 -18.85 -5.05
C PHE A 6 4.40 -19.75 -6.28
N THR A 7 3.27 -20.17 -6.86
CA THR A 7 3.23 -21.04 -8.04
C THR A 7 3.58 -20.25 -9.30
N LYS A 8 4.36 -20.89 -10.19
CA LYS A 8 4.98 -20.32 -11.39
C LYS A 8 4.02 -19.95 -12.54
N ASP A 9 2.72 -20.12 -12.36
CA ASP A 9 1.70 -19.59 -13.28
C ASP A 9 1.50 -18.08 -13.10
N ALA A 10 2.21 -17.51 -12.13
CA ALA A 10 2.37 -16.10 -11.82
C ALA A 10 3.22 -15.31 -12.84
N VAL A 11 3.00 -15.48 -14.14
CA VAL A 11 3.16 -14.33 -15.07
C VAL A 11 1.89 -13.48 -14.91
N THR A 12 1.73 -13.01 -13.67
CA THR A 12 0.53 -13.13 -12.83
C THR A 12 -0.59 -12.19 -13.26
N ASP A 13 -1.84 -12.45 -12.87
CA ASP A 13 -2.93 -11.45 -12.95
C ASP A 13 -2.54 -10.08 -12.35
N GLN A 14 -1.55 -10.05 -11.46
CA GLN A 14 -0.88 -8.84 -10.98
C GLN A 14 -0.29 -7.97 -12.10
N MET A 15 0.40 -8.54 -13.10
CA MET A 15 0.91 -7.80 -14.27
C MET A 15 -0.24 -7.27 -15.13
N ARG A 16 -1.32 -8.05 -15.32
CA ARG A 16 -2.53 -7.59 -16.05
C ARG A 16 -3.22 -6.44 -15.34
N GLN A 17 -3.16 -6.45 -14.01
CA GLN A 17 -3.66 -5.38 -13.18
C GLN A 17 -2.68 -4.23 -13.06
N GLY A 18 -1.45 -4.30 -13.60
CA GLY A 18 -0.45 -3.23 -13.56
C GLY A 18 0.23 -3.05 -12.20
N ILE A 19 0.39 -4.14 -11.45
CA ILE A 19 1.20 -4.18 -10.22
C ILE A 19 2.65 -4.49 -10.62
N THR A 20 3.52 -3.50 -10.46
CA THR A 20 4.96 -3.62 -10.79
C THR A 20 5.76 -4.23 -9.65
N ASN A 21 5.38 -3.95 -8.40
CA ASN A 21 5.98 -4.54 -7.21
C ASN A 21 4.91 -5.08 -6.27
N SER A 22 4.81 -6.42 -6.20
CA SER A 22 3.81 -7.10 -5.38
C SER A 22 3.96 -6.84 -3.89
N THR A 23 5.20 -6.78 -3.40
CA THR A 23 5.48 -6.57 -1.97
C THR A 23 5.04 -5.18 -1.52
N LEU A 24 5.38 -4.14 -2.29
CA LEU A 24 4.96 -2.77 -2.02
C LEU A 24 3.45 -2.58 -2.19
N PHE A 25 2.86 -3.26 -3.18
CA PHE A 25 1.41 -3.27 -3.33
C PHE A 25 0.71 -3.87 -2.10
N CYS A 26 1.15 -5.05 -1.63
CA CYS A 26 0.62 -5.67 -0.42
C CYS A 26 0.81 -4.79 0.82
N LEU A 27 1.95 -4.09 0.94
CA LEU A 27 2.15 -3.10 2.00
C LEU A 27 1.11 -1.97 1.91
N GLY A 28 0.85 -1.44 0.72
CA GLY A 28 -0.19 -0.42 0.50
C GLY A 28 -1.58 -0.90 0.90
N VAL A 29 -1.93 -2.16 0.59
CA VAL A 29 -3.19 -2.78 1.03
C VAL A 29 -3.25 -2.89 2.56
N ALA A 30 -2.20 -3.41 3.20
CA ALA A 30 -2.16 -3.51 4.67
C ALA A 30 -2.30 -2.14 5.35
N LEU A 31 -1.70 -1.09 4.78
CA LEU A 31 -1.86 0.28 5.29
C LEU A 31 -3.30 0.79 5.13
N LEU A 32 -4.00 0.46 4.03
CA LEU A 32 -5.42 0.77 3.88
C LEU A 32 -6.26 0.03 4.93
N GLU A 33 -6.01 -1.25 5.15
CA GLU A 33 -6.74 -2.04 6.15
C GLU A 33 -6.54 -1.49 7.56
N ILE A 34 -5.34 -1.01 7.89
CA ILE A 34 -5.06 -0.27 9.13
C ILE A 34 -5.89 1.02 9.20
N ALA A 35 -5.91 1.81 8.13
CA ALA A 35 -6.62 3.09 8.11
C ALA A 35 -8.15 2.91 8.27
N TYR A 36 -8.72 1.91 7.63
CA TYR A 36 -10.16 1.67 7.65
C TYR A 36 -10.62 0.68 8.73
N TRP A 37 -9.68 0.06 9.44
CA TRP A 37 -9.92 -0.96 10.46
C TRP A 37 -10.83 -2.10 9.99
N SER A 38 -10.63 -2.55 8.75
CA SER A 38 -11.35 -3.67 8.15
C SER A 38 -10.53 -4.31 7.04
N PRO A 39 -10.74 -5.60 6.73
CA PRO A 39 -10.22 -6.23 5.53
C PRO A 39 -10.58 -5.45 4.26
N ILE A 40 -9.72 -5.50 3.25
CA ILE A 40 -9.93 -4.78 1.99
C ILE A 40 -11.20 -5.29 1.27
N GLU A 41 -11.52 -6.57 1.38
CA GLU A 41 -12.67 -7.20 0.74
C GLU A 41 -13.99 -6.64 1.28
N GLU A 42 -14.05 -6.29 2.57
CA GLU A 42 -15.23 -5.69 3.19
C GLU A 42 -15.47 -4.24 2.72
N LYS A 43 -14.48 -3.63 2.07
CA LYS A 43 -14.61 -2.29 1.47
C LYS A 43 -14.98 -2.32 0.00
N ALA A 44 -15.07 -3.48 -0.63
CA ALA A 44 -15.41 -3.60 -2.04
C ALA A 44 -16.81 -3.03 -2.32
N THR A 45 -16.93 -2.29 -3.41
CA THR A 45 -18.21 -1.85 -3.98
C THR A 45 -18.54 -2.68 -5.22
N GLU A 46 -19.76 -2.54 -5.75
CA GLU A 46 -20.14 -3.20 -7.01
C GLU A 46 -19.17 -2.85 -8.16
N ASP A 47 -18.70 -1.61 -8.22
CA ASP A 47 -17.72 -1.12 -9.20
C ASP A 47 -16.34 -1.81 -9.13
N ASP A 48 -16.02 -2.47 -8.00
CA ASP A 48 -14.74 -3.18 -7.85
C ASP A 48 -14.82 -4.63 -8.35
N GLU A 49 -16.02 -5.13 -8.69
CA GLU A 49 -16.24 -6.50 -9.19
C GLU A 49 -15.65 -7.60 -8.28
N GLY A 50 -15.56 -7.35 -6.98
CA GLY A 50 -14.92 -8.24 -6.01
C GLY A 50 -13.40 -8.34 -6.16
N ASN A 51 -12.77 -7.47 -6.95
CA ASN A 51 -11.33 -7.44 -7.16
C ASN A 51 -10.64 -6.52 -6.12
N PRO A 52 -9.85 -7.08 -5.19
CA PRO A 52 -9.20 -6.30 -4.14
C PRO A 52 -8.23 -5.24 -4.68
N VAL A 53 -7.71 -5.41 -5.91
CA VAL A 53 -6.83 -4.43 -6.54
C VAL A 53 -7.59 -3.21 -7.01
N LEU A 54 -8.81 -3.38 -7.52
CA LEU A 54 -9.70 -2.27 -7.86
C LEU A 54 -10.15 -1.55 -6.58
N THR A 55 -10.54 -2.31 -5.55
CA THR A 55 -10.88 -1.77 -4.23
C THR A 55 -9.77 -0.91 -3.65
N ALA A 56 -8.53 -1.42 -3.61
CA ALA A 56 -7.39 -0.69 -3.08
C ALA A 56 -7.13 0.61 -3.87
N ARG A 57 -7.20 0.56 -5.21
CA ARG A 57 -7.02 1.75 -6.07
C ARG A 57 -8.13 2.78 -5.94
N ARG A 58 -9.36 2.35 -5.66
CA ARG A 58 -10.47 3.25 -5.39
C ARG A 58 -10.32 3.90 -4.02
N LEU A 59 -10.06 3.13 -2.97
CA LEU A 59 -9.84 3.66 -1.62
C LEU A 59 -8.64 4.61 -1.57
N GLN A 60 -7.58 4.33 -2.33
CA GLN A 60 -6.43 5.23 -2.50
C GLN A 60 -6.85 6.66 -2.94
N LYS A 61 -7.96 6.79 -3.68
CA LYS A 61 -8.47 8.07 -4.21
C LYS A 61 -9.50 8.74 -3.29
N ASP A 62 -9.73 8.19 -2.09
CA ASP A 62 -10.62 8.82 -1.12
C ASP A 62 -10.14 10.24 -0.78
N ARG A 63 -11.09 11.18 -0.77
CA ARG A 63 -10.84 12.60 -0.50
C ARG A 63 -10.81 12.91 0.99
N ALA A 64 -11.37 12.02 1.83
CA ALA A 64 -11.42 12.15 3.27
C ALA A 64 -10.94 10.86 3.97
N PRO A 65 -9.70 10.42 3.72
CA PRO A 65 -9.19 9.16 4.28
C PRO A 65 -9.11 9.23 5.81
N PRO A 66 -9.39 8.13 6.54
CA PRO A 66 -9.50 8.14 8.01
C PRO A 66 -8.26 8.67 8.75
N LEU A 67 -7.05 8.38 8.25
CA LEU A 67 -5.78 8.80 8.85
C LEU A 67 -5.17 10.05 8.19
N GLY A 68 -5.95 10.75 7.36
CA GLY A 68 -5.55 12.00 6.72
C GLY A 68 -4.73 11.84 5.44
N LEU A 69 -4.56 12.97 4.72
CA LEU A 69 -3.96 13.00 3.39
C LEU A 69 -2.47 12.63 3.36
N GLU A 70 -1.74 12.92 4.44
CA GLU A 70 -0.32 12.54 4.54
C GLU A 70 -0.16 11.00 4.57
N PHE A 71 -0.95 10.30 5.39
CA PHE A 71 -0.96 8.83 5.42
C PHE A 71 -1.37 8.26 4.06
N GLN A 72 -2.39 8.86 3.44
CA GLN A 72 -2.87 8.46 2.12
C GLN A 72 -1.82 8.59 1.02
N SER A 73 -0.94 9.61 1.10
CA SER A 73 0.18 9.77 0.17
C SER A 73 1.19 8.61 0.26
N ILE A 74 1.43 8.11 1.47
CA ILE A 74 2.29 6.94 1.70
C ILE A 74 1.67 5.69 1.07
N VAL A 75 0.38 5.44 1.34
CA VAL A 75 -0.38 4.34 0.73
C VAL A 75 -0.31 4.41 -0.80
N LYS A 76 -0.54 5.60 -1.36
CA LYS A 76 -0.49 5.85 -2.81
C LYS A 76 0.84 5.42 -3.41
N ARG A 77 1.97 5.86 -2.85
CA ARG A 77 3.30 5.48 -3.35
C ARG A 77 3.55 3.98 -3.29
N CYS A 78 3.09 3.31 -2.23
CA CYS A 78 3.21 1.86 -2.09
C CYS A 78 2.41 1.12 -3.18
N LEU A 79 1.14 1.49 -3.39
CA LEU A 79 0.26 0.85 -4.37
C LEU A 79 0.71 1.07 -5.83
N SER A 80 1.29 2.23 -6.13
CA SER A 80 1.78 2.54 -7.48
C SER A 80 3.26 2.20 -7.70
N CYS A 81 3.98 1.78 -6.66
CA CYS A 81 5.44 1.67 -6.66
C CYS A 81 6.13 2.94 -7.20
N ASP A 82 5.59 4.12 -6.86
CA ASP A 82 6.08 5.40 -7.37
C ASP A 82 7.15 5.98 -6.44
N PHE A 83 8.38 5.48 -6.60
CA PHE A 83 9.55 5.88 -5.82
C PHE A 83 10.67 6.49 -6.67
N GLY A 84 10.49 6.56 -8.00
CA GLY A 84 11.49 7.11 -8.93
C GLY A 84 12.69 6.19 -9.23
N PHE A 85 12.61 4.92 -8.84
CA PHE A 85 13.62 3.88 -9.12
C PHE A 85 12.98 2.70 -9.87
N GLY A 86 13.73 1.63 -10.12
CA GLY A 86 13.15 0.40 -10.64
C GLY A 86 12.12 -0.21 -9.70
N ASP A 87 11.53 -1.32 -10.10
CA ASP A 87 10.48 -2.01 -9.35
C ASP A 87 11.01 -3.16 -8.48
N GLN A 88 12.31 -3.41 -8.47
CA GLN A 88 12.90 -4.51 -7.72
C GLN A 88 13.39 -4.04 -6.35
N LEU A 89 12.88 -4.65 -5.27
CA LEU A 89 13.33 -4.36 -3.90
C LEU A 89 14.79 -4.75 -3.63
N SER A 90 15.46 -5.47 -4.53
CA SER A 90 16.91 -5.68 -4.46
C SER A 90 17.72 -4.44 -4.82
N GLU A 91 17.11 -3.43 -5.46
CA GLU A 91 17.78 -2.18 -5.82
C GLU A 91 17.91 -1.28 -4.59
N THR A 92 19.15 -0.94 -4.23
CA THR A 92 19.46 -0.08 -3.07
C THR A 92 18.83 1.31 -3.17
N GLY A 93 18.65 1.83 -4.40
CA GLY A 93 17.93 3.07 -4.67
C GLY A 93 16.47 2.98 -4.23
N LEU A 94 15.76 1.93 -4.67
CA LEU A 94 14.38 1.69 -4.26
C LEU A 94 14.26 1.46 -2.74
N GLN A 95 15.14 0.65 -2.14
CA GLN A 95 15.13 0.42 -0.69
C GLN A 95 15.28 1.73 0.11
N SER A 96 16.22 2.58 -0.29
CA SER A 96 16.46 3.88 0.35
C SER A 96 15.27 4.82 0.19
N ALA A 97 14.65 4.82 -1.00
CA ALA A 97 13.45 5.59 -1.27
C ALA A 97 12.26 5.09 -0.44
N VAL A 98 12.03 3.78 -0.37
CA VAL A 98 10.97 3.18 0.46
C VAL A 98 11.18 3.51 1.93
N TYR A 99 12.40 3.35 2.45
CA TYR A 99 12.70 3.70 3.84
C TYR A 99 12.35 5.16 4.14
N THR A 100 12.81 6.09 3.28
CA THR A 100 12.60 7.53 3.49
C THR A 100 11.14 7.95 3.34
N ASN A 101 10.48 7.47 2.28
CA ASN A 101 9.13 7.91 1.88
C ASN A 101 8.00 7.11 2.53
N VAL A 102 8.32 6.00 3.21
CA VAL A 102 7.34 5.16 3.90
C VAL A 102 7.66 5.11 5.39
N ALA A 103 8.79 4.51 5.77
CA ALA A 103 9.10 4.28 7.18
C ALA A 103 9.28 5.60 7.96
N CYS A 104 10.17 6.49 7.49
CA CYS A 104 10.40 7.76 8.16
C CYS A 104 9.16 8.67 8.17
N GLU A 105 8.34 8.64 7.12
CA GLU A 105 7.10 9.42 7.09
C GLU A 105 6.04 8.87 8.06
N LEU A 106 5.89 7.55 8.16
CA LEU A 106 5.02 6.93 9.17
C LEU A 106 5.48 7.26 10.58
N GLU A 107 6.79 7.20 10.86
CA GLU A 107 7.36 7.63 12.15
C GLU A 107 7.04 9.11 12.43
N GLY A 108 7.15 9.97 11.42
CA GLY A 108 6.77 11.38 11.50
C GLY A 108 5.29 11.58 11.85
N LEU A 109 4.39 10.81 11.24
CA LEU A 109 2.96 10.84 11.54
C LEU A 109 2.66 10.40 12.98
N ILE A 110 3.26 9.29 13.42
CA ILE A 110 3.13 8.80 14.80
C ILE A 110 3.58 9.87 15.78
N ALA A 111 4.75 10.48 15.54
CA ALA A 111 5.27 11.55 16.39
C ALA A 111 4.33 12.77 16.44
N LYS A 112 3.68 13.13 15.33
CA LYS A 112 2.67 14.20 15.28
C LYS A 112 1.42 13.82 16.10
N PHE A 113 0.88 12.62 15.93
CA PHE A 113 -0.31 12.17 16.67
C PHE A 113 -0.07 12.13 18.18
N ILE A 114 1.10 11.63 18.61
CA ILE A 114 1.51 11.65 20.02
C ILE A 114 1.56 13.09 20.56
N LYS A 115 2.15 14.02 19.80
CA LYS A 115 2.21 15.45 20.21
C LYS A 115 0.84 16.10 20.31
N LEU A 116 -0.12 15.69 19.46
CA LEU A 116 -1.48 16.20 19.45
C LEU A 116 -2.38 15.55 20.52
N GLY A 117 -1.87 14.56 21.27
CA GLY A 117 -2.61 13.89 22.34
C GLY A 117 -3.71 12.96 21.83
N ILE A 118 -3.69 12.60 20.55
CA ILE A 118 -4.58 11.60 19.96
C ILE A 118 -4.07 10.24 20.42
N LYS A 119 -4.81 9.59 21.33
CA LYS A 119 -4.53 8.25 21.85
C LYS A 119 -5.30 7.20 21.07
#